data_AF-A0A2U1PCC6-F1
#
_entry.id   AF-A0A2U1PCC6-F1
#
_cell.length_a   1.000
_cell.length_b   1.000
_cell.length_c   1.000
_cell.angle_alpha   90.00
_cell.angle_beta   90.00
_cell.angle_gamma   90.00
#
_symmetry.space_group_name_H-M   'P 1'
#
loop_
_entity.id
_entity.type
_entity.pdbx_description
1 polymer ?
#
loop_
_entity_poly.entity_id
_entity_poly.type
_entity_poly.pdbx_seq_one_letter_code
_entity_poly.pdbx_strand_id
1 'polypeptide(L)'
;MCQELNTVKEKINVKAESAKELERKLEAMRSGPSLREVKEEEKSVLEKDLKKFNDLIEQLKDHEARAEKQMEEKEKTLVVKVEEKSRICAENEELKKKVEEQGFNMRDAERMKRELQAVERDIGEAEVERNKWEEKCWDLNAVIGTKWKELEALQIECNQAIRRLKLGNGFQYELNAKGSTPIEVLGDYKSTLKPGLNSSIEEVKRTKMESLESKVRLQQVSSDIAAKIKAKENRIAILQSQIDELTNQISAIQKGTQDYISRCEMEARQLQEKFEAESHNVDLVEKEAHEFLENAKATLQETTVRSEEEVQMCAYQLLALIDSVSKYKEFTASKISQMKDVVSETAAAIAQAHNDSLASSIGTLPQSKV
;
A
#
# COMPACT_ATOMS: atom_id res chain seq x y z
N MET A 1 170.14 173.56 -7.88
CA MET A 1 170.70 172.30 -8.41
C MET A 1 170.62 171.17 -7.36
N CYS A 2 169.42 170.88 -6.83
CA CYS A 2 169.19 169.77 -5.87
C CYS A 2 167.77 169.15 -5.96
N GLN A 3 167.00 169.34 -7.03
CA GLN A 3 165.65 168.75 -7.15
C GLN A 3 165.39 167.93 -8.42
N GLU A 4 166.32 167.89 -9.38
CA GLU A 4 166.23 167.00 -10.56
C GLU A 4 166.46 165.50 -10.22
N LEU A 5 166.96 165.17 -9.03
CA LEU A 5 167.22 163.80 -8.59
C LEU A 5 165.97 163.07 -8.03
N ASN A 6 164.96 163.81 -7.55
CA ASN A 6 163.74 163.20 -7.02
C ASN A 6 162.78 162.73 -8.13
N THR A 7 162.78 163.37 -9.29
CA THR A 7 161.87 163.05 -10.40
C THR A 7 162.22 161.74 -11.14
N VAL A 8 163.47 161.28 -11.07
CA VAL A 8 163.90 160.03 -11.72
C VAL A 8 163.56 158.80 -10.87
N LYS A 9 163.63 158.92 -9.54
CA LYS A 9 163.38 157.79 -8.63
C LYS A 9 161.91 157.33 -8.66
N GLU A 10 160.99 158.25 -8.85
CA GLU A 10 159.54 157.97 -8.90
C GLU A 10 159.14 157.23 -10.19
N LYS A 11 159.78 157.53 -11.32
CA LYS A 11 159.52 156.84 -12.59
C LYS A 11 159.98 155.39 -12.63
N ILE A 12 161.00 155.02 -11.85
CA ILE A 12 161.47 153.62 -11.77
C ILE A 12 160.48 152.75 -10.97
N ASN A 13 159.85 153.31 -9.94
CA ASN A 13 158.96 152.55 -9.07
C ASN A 13 157.65 152.13 -9.79
N VAL A 14 157.09 153.01 -10.63
CA VAL A 14 155.88 152.72 -11.42
C VAL A 14 156.10 151.60 -12.45
N LYS A 15 157.29 151.53 -13.05
CA LYS A 15 157.59 150.45 -14.03
C LYS A 15 157.77 149.07 -13.37
N ALA A 16 158.24 149.01 -12.13
CA ALA A 16 158.41 147.75 -11.41
C ALA A 16 157.06 147.11 -11.03
N GLU A 17 156.06 147.90 -10.65
CA GLU A 17 154.70 147.38 -10.38
C GLU A 17 154.02 146.83 -11.64
N SER A 18 154.18 147.49 -12.79
CA SER A 18 153.60 146.99 -14.05
C SER A 18 154.16 145.63 -14.49
N ALA A 19 155.42 145.32 -14.16
CA ALA A 19 156.01 144.04 -14.51
C ALA A 19 155.45 142.90 -13.64
N LYS A 20 155.27 143.13 -12.33
CA LYS A 20 154.66 142.15 -11.42
C LYS A 20 153.22 141.81 -11.78
N GLU A 21 152.46 142.79 -12.28
CA GLU A 21 151.06 142.57 -12.68
C GLU A 21 150.96 141.68 -13.93
N LEU A 22 151.86 141.83 -14.89
CA LEU A 22 151.88 140.99 -16.09
C LEU A 22 152.33 139.55 -15.80
N GLU A 23 153.26 139.36 -14.88
CA GLU A 23 153.74 138.04 -14.48
C GLU A 23 152.64 137.23 -13.77
N ARG A 24 151.79 137.86 -12.94
CA ARG A 24 150.59 137.22 -12.37
C ARG A 24 149.60 136.74 -13.43
N LYS A 25 149.38 137.52 -14.50
CA LYS A 25 148.44 137.14 -15.57
C LYS A 25 148.93 135.94 -16.37
N LEU A 26 150.25 135.80 -16.54
CA LEU A 26 150.83 134.66 -17.25
C LEU A 26 150.70 133.37 -16.44
N GLU A 27 150.92 133.42 -15.12
CA GLU A 27 150.82 132.24 -14.26
C GLU A 27 149.36 131.75 -14.08
N ALA A 28 148.38 132.65 -14.13
CA ALA A 28 146.96 132.31 -14.12
C ALA A 28 146.51 131.56 -15.39
N MET A 29 147.12 131.85 -16.54
CA MET A 29 146.81 131.14 -17.80
C MET A 29 147.50 129.77 -17.89
N ARG A 30 148.55 129.52 -17.10
CA ARG A 30 149.34 128.28 -17.14
C ARG A 30 148.84 127.19 -16.19
N SER A 31 148.03 127.55 -15.18
CA SER A 31 147.64 126.66 -14.07
C SER A 31 146.19 126.14 -14.14
N GLY A 32 145.42 126.43 -15.20
CA GLY A 32 144.04 125.96 -15.37
C GLY A 32 143.80 125.19 -16.68
N PRO A 33 142.87 124.20 -16.71
CA PRO A 33 142.52 123.45 -17.92
C PRO A 33 141.89 124.36 -18.99
N SER A 34 142.14 124.04 -20.26
CA SER A 34 141.68 124.91 -21.36
C SER A 34 140.17 124.78 -21.60
N LEU A 35 139.54 125.85 -22.05
CA LEU A 35 138.10 125.91 -22.38
C LEU A 35 137.62 124.79 -23.33
N ARG A 36 138.56 124.19 -24.09
CA ARG A 36 138.27 123.12 -25.07
C ARG A 36 137.92 121.79 -24.39
N GLU A 37 138.64 121.41 -23.34
CA GLU A 37 138.44 120.11 -22.68
C GLU A 37 137.08 120.03 -21.98
N VAL A 38 136.64 121.12 -21.33
CA VAL A 38 135.31 121.20 -20.68
C VAL A 38 134.18 121.04 -21.71
N LYS A 39 134.33 121.68 -22.88
CA LYS A 39 133.35 121.60 -23.98
C LYS A 39 133.26 120.21 -24.60
N GLU A 40 134.36 119.46 -24.63
CA GLU A 40 134.42 118.11 -25.20
C GLU A 40 133.73 117.09 -24.28
N GLU A 41 133.89 117.23 -22.96
CA GLU A 41 133.20 116.40 -21.97
C GLU A 41 131.68 116.68 -21.97
N GLU A 42 131.26 117.96 -22.03
CA GLU A 42 129.85 118.34 -22.20
C GLU A 42 129.24 117.72 -23.47
N LYS A 43 129.98 117.73 -24.58
CA LYS A 43 129.53 117.12 -25.84
C LYS A 43 129.34 115.61 -25.71
N SER A 44 130.28 114.91 -25.06
CA SER A 44 130.19 113.45 -24.80
C SER A 44 128.96 113.08 -23.97
N VAL A 45 128.62 113.88 -22.96
CA VAL A 45 127.40 113.68 -22.15
C VAL A 45 126.14 113.91 -22.99
N LEU A 46 126.10 114.98 -23.78
CA LEU A 46 124.95 115.28 -24.65
C LEU A 46 124.76 114.23 -25.76
N GLU A 47 125.83 113.68 -26.33
CA GLU A 47 125.74 112.59 -27.30
C GLU A 47 125.18 111.30 -26.68
N LYS A 48 125.55 110.98 -25.43
CA LYS A 48 124.95 109.86 -24.70
C LYS A 48 123.47 110.07 -24.44
N ASP A 49 123.06 111.28 -24.07
CA ASP A 49 121.65 111.58 -23.82
C ASP A 49 120.84 111.61 -25.12
N LEU A 50 121.38 112.13 -26.22
CA LEU A 50 120.77 112.00 -27.55
C LEU A 50 120.57 110.54 -27.95
N LYS A 51 121.56 109.68 -27.66
CA LYS A 51 121.43 108.24 -27.90
C LYS A 51 120.30 107.63 -27.06
N LYS A 52 120.21 107.94 -25.77
CA LYS A 52 119.09 107.49 -24.91
C LYS A 52 117.73 107.99 -25.40
N PHE A 53 117.63 109.25 -25.82
CA PHE A 53 116.37 109.79 -26.36
C PHE A 53 115.98 109.11 -27.67
N ASN A 54 116.93 108.85 -28.57
CA ASN A 54 116.65 108.10 -29.79
C ASN A 54 116.20 106.67 -29.49
N ASP A 55 116.86 105.97 -28.55
CA ASP A 55 116.44 104.63 -28.11
C ASP A 55 115.02 104.67 -27.50
N LEU A 56 114.70 105.71 -26.72
CA LEU A 56 113.36 105.89 -26.14
C LEU A 56 112.30 106.18 -27.21
N ILE A 57 112.62 107.01 -28.20
CA ILE A 57 111.74 107.32 -29.33
C ILE A 57 111.47 106.06 -30.14
N GLU A 58 112.48 105.23 -30.39
CA GLU A 58 112.32 103.98 -31.13
C GLU A 58 111.45 102.97 -30.36
N GLN A 59 111.65 102.83 -29.04
CA GLN A 59 110.77 102.01 -28.19
C GLN A 59 109.32 102.51 -28.16
N LEU A 60 109.11 103.83 -28.13
CA LEU A 60 107.79 104.43 -28.16
C LEU A 60 107.10 104.19 -29.51
N LYS A 61 107.80 104.35 -30.63
CA LYS A 61 107.28 104.04 -31.97
C LYS A 61 106.91 102.56 -32.12
N ASP A 62 107.75 101.68 -31.61
CA ASP A 62 107.49 100.25 -31.57
C ASP A 62 106.25 99.91 -30.71
N HIS A 63 106.09 100.57 -29.57
CA HIS A 63 104.92 100.41 -28.72
C HIS A 63 103.65 100.96 -29.39
N GLU A 64 103.74 102.12 -30.03
CA GLU A 64 102.67 102.74 -30.81
C GLU A 64 102.21 101.80 -31.94
N ALA A 65 103.14 101.29 -32.76
CA ALA A 65 102.82 100.36 -33.84
C ALA A 65 102.18 99.05 -33.33
N ARG A 66 102.66 98.51 -32.18
CA ARG A 66 102.03 97.34 -31.54
C ARG A 66 100.62 97.65 -31.03
N ALA A 67 100.41 98.82 -30.44
CA ALA A 67 99.10 99.25 -29.95
C ALA A 67 98.11 99.47 -31.09
N GLU A 68 98.54 100.11 -32.19
CA GLU A 68 97.72 100.29 -33.40
C GLU A 68 97.29 98.95 -33.99
N LYS A 69 98.23 98.00 -34.15
CA LYS A 69 97.90 96.67 -34.66
C LYS A 69 96.90 95.92 -33.77
N GLN A 70 97.07 96.00 -32.45
CA GLN A 70 96.11 95.40 -31.51
C GLN A 70 94.73 96.07 -31.55
N MET A 71 94.69 97.38 -31.76
CA MET A 71 93.43 98.12 -31.93
C MET A 71 92.72 97.71 -33.22
N GLU A 72 93.45 97.58 -34.33
CA GLU A 72 92.90 97.14 -35.62
C GLU A 72 92.35 95.70 -35.54
N GLU A 73 93.05 94.78 -34.87
CA GLU A 73 92.59 93.41 -34.65
C GLU A 73 91.34 93.35 -33.76
N LYS A 74 91.27 94.18 -32.70
CA LYS A 74 90.08 94.30 -31.85
C LYS A 74 88.90 94.89 -32.60
N GLU A 75 89.13 95.88 -33.47
CA GLU A 75 88.09 96.49 -34.29
C GLU A 75 87.50 95.48 -35.27
N LYS A 76 88.35 94.73 -35.99
CA LYS A 76 87.92 93.62 -36.86
C LYS A 76 87.10 92.57 -36.10
N THR A 77 87.54 92.19 -34.91
CA THR A 77 86.81 91.23 -34.06
C THR A 77 85.47 91.79 -33.57
N LEU A 78 85.42 93.09 -33.26
CA LEU A 78 84.21 93.76 -32.79
C LEU A 78 83.16 93.83 -33.91
N VAL A 79 83.57 94.13 -35.15
CA VAL A 79 82.70 94.16 -36.32
C VAL A 79 82.01 92.80 -36.51
N VAL A 80 82.76 91.70 -36.50
CA VAL A 80 82.20 90.34 -36.63
C VAL A 80 81.18 90.04 -35.52
N LYS A 81 81.48 90.40 -34.27
CA LYS A 81 80.55 90.20 -33.14
C LYS A 81 79.28 91.03 -33.25
N VAL A 82 79.36 92.24 -33.81
CA VAL A 82 78.19 93.09 -34.04
C VAL A 82 77.29 92.50 -35.12
N GLU A 83 77.87 91.97 -36.20
CA GLU A 83 77.12 91.28 -37.26
C GLU A 83 76.45 90.00 -36.75
N GLU A 84 77.17 89.19 -35.97
CA GLU A 84 76.63 87.97 -35.36
C GLU A 84 75.49 88.28 -34.39
N LYS A 85 75.67 89.27 -33.51
CA LYS A 85 74.61 89.75 -32.62
C LYS A 85 73.37 90.18 -33.40
N SER A 86 73.55 90.92 -34.49
CA SER A 86 72.45 91.38 -35.34
C SER A 86 71.69 90.22 -35.97
N ARG A 87 72.41 89.18 -36.43
CA ARG A 87 71.81 87.94 -36.97
C ARG A 87 70.99 87.19 -35.92
N ILE A 88 71.55 87.00 -34.72
CA ILE A 88 70.87 86.32 -33.60
C ILE A 88 69.61 87.09 -33.18
N CYS A 89 69.68 88.42 -33.13
CA CYS A 89 68.52 89.25 -32.83
C CYS A 89 67.40 89.07 -33.87
N ALA A 90 67.74 89.02 -35.16
CA ALA A 90 66.76 88.81 -36.22
C ALA A 90 66.09 87.42 -36.13
N GLU A 91 66.87 86.36 -35.90
CA GLU A 91 66.36 84.99 -35.75
C GLU A 91 65.44 84.85 -34.52
N ASN A 92 65.84 85.45 -33.38
CA ASN A 92 65.01 85.43 -32.17
C ASN A 92 63.68 86.15 -32.37
N GLU A 93 63.64 87.27 -33.11
CA GLU A 93 62.38 87.95 -33.46
C GLU A 93 61.49 87.11 -34.38
N GLU A 94 62.07 86.39 -35.34
CA GLU A 94 61.30 85.47 -36.20
C GLU A 94 60.73 84.29 -35.41
N LEU A 95 61.52 83.68 -34.52
CA LEU A 95 61.05 82.60 -33.65
C LEU A 95 59.93 83.08 -32.71
N LYS A 96 60.08 84.28 -32.14
CA LYS A 96 59.06 84.89 -31.31
C LYS A 96 57.74 85.08 -32.08
N LYS A 97 57.80 85.61 -33.30
CA LYS A 97 56.61 85.73 -34.17
C LYS A 97 55.96 84.39 -34.46
N LYS A 98 56.74 83.36 -34.82
CA LYS A 98 56.20 82.01 -35.06
C LYS A 98 55.53 81.41 -33.83
N VAL A 99 56.09 81.64 -32.64
CA VAL A 99 55.51 81.17 -31.37
C VAL A 99 54.23 81.95 -31.03
N GLU A 100 54.20 83.26 -31.27
CA GLU A 100 53.02 84.10 -31.06
C GLU A 100 51.89 83.78 -32.07
N GLU A 101 52.23 83.49 -33.33
CA GLU A 101 51.29 82.98 -34.35
C GLU A 101 50.73 81.60 -33.99
N GLN A 102 51.53 80.77 -33.32
CA GLN A 102 51.09 79.51 -32.71
C GLN A 102 50.33 79.71 -31.39
N GLY A 103 50.03 80.95 -31.01
CA GLY A 103 49.28 81.31 -29.81
C GLY A 103 48.10 80.37 -29.60
N PHE A 104 48.07 79.73 -28.42
CA PHE A 104 47.10 78.72 -28.02
C PHE A 104 45.70 79.10 -28.51
N ASN A 105 45.18 78.38 -29.52
CA ASN A 105 43.89 78.70 -30.12
C ASN A 105 42.80 78.45 -29.08
N MET A 106 42.44 79.48 -28.32
CA MET A 106 41.46 79.43 -27.24
C MET A 106 40.13 78.82 -27.71
N ARG A 107 39.79 78.98 -29.00
CA ARG A 107 38.62 78.34 -29.61
C ARG A 107 38.76 76.82 -29.70
N ASP A 108 39.94 76.30 -30.01
CA ASP A 108 40.19 74.85 -30.07
C ASP A 108 40.14 74.25 -28.65
N ALA A 109 40.70 74.94 -27.65
CA ALA A 109 40.60 74.50 -26.26
C ALA A 109 39.15 74.49 -25.74
N GLU A 110 38.36 75.51 -26.07
CA GLU A 110 36.92 75.53 -25.76
C GLU A 110 36.13 74.46 -26.53
N ARG A 111 36.48 74.21 -27.80
CA ARG A 111 35.88 73.14 -28.59
C ARG A 111 36.15 71.78 -27.95
N MET A 112 37.40 71.48 -27.64
CA MET A 112 37.79 70.24 -26.95
C MET A 112 37.07 70.11 -25.60
N LYS A 113 36.92 71.20 -24.85
CA LYS A 113 36.16 71.19 -23.59
C LYS A 113 34.68 70.82 -23.80
N ARG A 114 34.01 71.37 -24.82
CA ARG A 114 32.61 71.02 -25.14
C ARG A 114 32.47 69.58 -25.62
N GLU A 115 33.39 69.12 -26.46
CA GLU A 115 33.41 67.73 -26.94
C GLU A 115 33.66 66.75 -25.79
N LEU A 116 34.59 67.06 -24.87
CA LEU A 116 34.83 66.27 -23.67
C LEU A 116 33.56 66.20 -22.79
N GLN A 117 32.90 67.32 -22.53
CA GLN A 117 31.65 67.36 -21.76
C GLN A 117 30.50 66.59 -22.44
N ALA A 118 30.45 66.57 -23.78
CA ALA A 118 29.48 65.75 -24.49
C ALA A 118 29.77 64.26 -24.29
N VAL A 119 31.02 63.84 -24.45
CA VAL A 119 31.45 62.45 -24.21
C VAL A 119 31.21 62.03 -22.76
N GLU A 120 31.50 62.89 -21.78
CA GLU A 120 31.23 62.62 -20.36
C GLU A 120 29.74 62.39 -20.10
N ARG A 121 28.85 63.16 -20.75
CA ARG A 121 27.39 62.93 -20.66
C ARG A 121 26.98 61.62 -21.32
N ASP A 122 27.46 61.35 -22.52
CA ASP A 122 27.14 60.12 -23.26
C ASP A 122 27.60 58.87 -22.48
N ILE A 123 28.77 58.92 -21.83
CA ILE A 123 29.27 57.87 -20.93
C ILE A 123 28.31 57.71 -19.74
N GLY A 124 27.92 58.80 -19.08
CA GLY A 124 26.99 58.75 -17.95
C GLY A 124 25.63 58.15 -18.32
N GLU A 125 25.08 58.52 -19.48
CA GLU A 125 23.81 57.96 -19.99
C GLU A 125 23.94 56.46 -20.31
N ALA A 126 25.04 56.05 -20.93
CA ALA A 126 25.32 54.64 -21.23
C ALA A 126 25.49 53.80 -19.96
N GLU A 127 26.13 54.33 -18.91
CA GLU A 127 26.27 53.66 -17.61
C GLU A 127 24.93 53.50 -16.90
N VAL A 128 24.07 54.54 -16.92
CA VAL A 128 22.72 54.46 -16.36
C VAL A 128 21.90 53.38 -17.08
N GLU A 129 21.97 53.32 -18.42
CA GLU A 129 21.24 52.30 -19.17
C GLU A 129 21.80 50.89 -18.93
N ARG A 130 23.13 50.73 -18.87
CA ARG A 130 23.77 49.47 -18.47
C ARG A 130 23.28 49.00 -17.11
N ASN A 131 23.26 49.87 -16.10
CA ASN A 131 22.82 49.52 -14.75
C ASN A 131 21.35 49.08 -14.72
N LYS A 132 20.46 49.73 -15.50
CA LYS A 132 19.06 49.27 -15.65
C LYS A 132 18.96 47.88 -16.27
N TRP A 133 19.79 47.58 -17.26
CA TRP A 133 19.83 46.24 -17.87
C TRP A 133 20.39 45.20 -16.91
N GLU A 134 21.42 45.55 -16.14
CA GLU A 134 21.95 44.68 -15.09
C GLU A 134 20.89 44.37 -14.03
N GLU A 135 20.16 45.37 -13.53
CA GLU A 135 19.05 45.18 -12.58
C GLU A 135 17.97 44.24 -13.15
N LYS A 136 17.53 44.47 -14.39
CA LYS A 136 16.59 43.56 -15.07
C LYS A 136 17.14 42.13 -15.20
N CYS A 137 18.42 41.96 -15.50
CA CYS A 137 19.06 40.65 -15.55
C CYS A 137 19.08 39.97 -14.18
N TRP A 138 19.35 40.71 -13.10
CA TRP A 138 19.30 40.19 -11.73
C TRP A 138 17.89 39.76 -11.34
N ASP A 139 16.88 40.58 -11.62
CA ASP A 139 15.47 40.26 -11.36
C ASP A 139 15.01 39.02 -12.12
N LEU A 140 15.32 38.95 -13.43
CA LEU A 140 15.01 37.77 -14.24
C LEU A 140 15.70 36.52 -13.71
N ASN A 141 16.98 36.61 -13.32
CA ASN A 141 17.71 35.48 -12.77
C ASN A 141 17.13 35.02 -11.43
N ALA A 142 16.66 35.94 -10.58
CA ALA A 142 15.97 35.62 -9.33
C ALA A 142 14.62 34.91 -9.58
N VAL A 143 13.84 35.38 -10.56
CA VAL A 143 12.59 34.74 -10.98
C VAL A 143 12.86 33.35 -11.54
N ILE A 144 13.83 33.18 -12.45
CA ILE A 144 14.21 31.88 -13.00
C ILE A 144 14.63 30.92 -11.88
N GLY A 145 15.47 31.37 -10.94
CA GLY A 145 15.89 30.55 -9.80
C GLY A 145 14.71 30.11 -8.91
N THR A 146 13.72 30.98 -8.71
CA THR A 146 12.50 30.64 -7.96
C THR A 146 11.65 29.61 -8.71
N LYS A 147 11.42 29.82 -10.01
CA LYS A 147 10.68 28.88 -10.86
C LYS A 147 11.38 27.54 -11.02
N TRP A 148 12.70 27.51 -11.01
CA TRP A 148 13.47 26.29 -11.02
C TRP A 148 13.22 25.44 -9.77
N LYS A 149 13.26 26.05 -8.58
CA LYS A 149 12.96 25.37 -7.31
C LYS A 149 11.52 24.84 -7.25
N GLU A 150 10.55 25.63 -7.72
CA GLU A 150 9.16 25.18 -7.86
C GLU A 150 9.06 23.94 -8.79
N LEU A 151 9.80 23.95 -9.90
CA LEU A 151 9.84 22.83 -10.84
C LEU A 151 10.48 21.58 -10.23
N GLU A 152 11.56 21.72 -9.46
CA GLU A 152 12.20 20.62 -8.71
C GLU A 152 11.24 20.00 -7.70
N ALA A 153 10.49 20.83 -6.96
CA ALA A 153 9.48 20.34 -6.02
C ALA A 153 8.39 19.53 -6.75
N LEU A 154 7.87 20.06 -7.86
CA LEU A 154 6.87 19.36 -8.68
C LEU A 154 7.42 18.06 -9.28
N GLN A 155 8.67 18.06 -9.74
CA GLN A 155 9.33 16.87 -10.26
C GLN A 155 9.44 15.78 -9.19
N ILE A 156 9.82 16.13 -7.96
CA ILE A 156 9.86 15.21 -6.82
C ILE A 156 8.46 14.64 -6.53
N GLU A 157 7.44 15.49 -6.45
CA GLU A 157 6.06 15.06 -6.21
C GLU A 157 5.54 14.12 -7.31
N CYS A 158 5.77 14.47 -8.58
CA CYS A 158 5.40 13.64 -9.73
C CYS A 158 6.10 12.28 -9.67
N ASN A 159 7.39 12.25 -9.38
CA ASN A 159 8.17 11.01 -9.27
C ASN A 159 7.70 10.13 -8.10
N GLN A 160 7.33 10.73 -6.97
CA GLN A 160 6.71 9.98 -5.87
C GLN A 160 5.36 9.38 -6.28
N ALA A 161 4.52 10.14 -6.99
CA ALA A 161 3.24 9.66 -7.49
C ALA A 161 3.43 8.49 -8.48
N ILE A 162 4.39 8.59 -9.41
CA ILE A 162 4.71 7.52 -10.36
C ILE A 162 5.14 6.23 -9.63
N ARG A 163 5.97 6.34 -8.58
CA ARG A 163 6.36 5.18 -7.76
C ARG A 163 5.16 4.51 -7.08
N ARG A 164 4.18 5.29 -6.58
CA ARG A 164 2.94 4.75 -5.99
C ARG A 164 2.10 3.99 -7.01
N LEU A 165 2.11 4.44 -8.28
CA LEU A 165 1.43 3.78 -9.39
C LEU A 165 2.14 2.50 -9.87
N LYS A 166 3.37 2.22 -9.39
CA LYS A 166 4.16 1.02 -9.75
C LYS A 166 4.31 0.80 -11.26
N LEU A 167 4.43 1.89 -12.03
CA LEU A 167 4.58 1.85 -13.49
C LEU A 167 5.95 1.30 -13.94
N GLY A 168 6.85 1.01 -13.01
CA GLY A 168 8.24 0.62 -13.27
C GLY A 168 9.22 1.78 -13.09
N ASN A 169 10.51 1.46 -12.97
CA ASN A 169 11.56 2.46 -12.67
C ASN A 169 11.98 3.32 -13.87
N GLY A 170 11.49 3.01 -15.08
CA GLY A 170 11.84 3.73 -16.30
C GLY A 170 11.08 5.05 -16.51
N PHE A 171 10.15 5.38 -15.62
CA PHE A 171 9.29 6.57 -15.73
C PHE A 171 9.64 7.56 -14.62
N GLN A 172 10.70 8.35 -14.82
CA GLN A 172 11.11 9.38 -13.87
C GLN A 172 11.39 10.67 -14.63
N TYR A 173 10.87 11.79 -14.11
CA TYR A 173 11.29 13.11 -14.56
C TYR A 173 12.69 13.42 -14.03
N GLU A 174 13.58 13.86 -14.92
CA GLU A 174 14.90 14.36 -14.60
C GLU A 174 15.04 15.75 -15.19
N LEU A 175 15.19 16.76 -14.33
CA LEU A 175 15.25 18.14 -14.77
C LEU A 175 16.63 18.50 -15.31
N ASN A 176 16.67 19.17 -16.45
CA ASN A 176 17.90 19.68 -17.07
C ASN A 176 17.89 21.22 -17.09
N ALA A 177 18.72 21.82 -16.23
CA ALA A 177 18.82 23.28 -16.08
C ALA A 177 19.37 24.00 -17.33
N LYS A 178 19.99 23.27 -18.26
CA LYS A 178 20.51 23.83 -19.52
C LYS A 178 19.51 23.74 -20.67
N GLY A 179 18.36 23.12 -20.46
CA GLY A 179 17.34 22.98 -21.50
C GLY A 179 16.71 24.33 -21.84
N SER A 180 16.50 24.57 -23.13
CA SER A 180 15.82 25.78 -23.63
C SER A 180 14.38 25.49 -24.06
N THR A 181 14.03 24.21 -24.24
CA THR A 181 12.66 23.78 -24.56
C THR A 181 12.05 22.92 -23.44
N PRO A 182 10.70 22.82 -23.33
CA PRO A 182 10.08 21.99 -22.30
C PRO A 182 10.50 20.51 -22.32
N ILE A 183 10.74 19.94 -23.52
CA ILE A 183 11.24 18.56 -23.65
C ILE A 183 12.69 18.44 -23.18
N GLU A 184 13.53 19.42 -23.48
CA GLU A 184 14.92 19.41 -23.00
C GLU A 184 15.00 19.59 -21.49
N VAL A 185 14.10 20.38 -20.88
CA VAL A 185 14.06 20.62 -19.45
C VAL A 185 13.43 19.44 -18.68
N LEU A 186 12.33 18.86 -19.17
CA LEU A 186 11.56 17.82 -18.46
C LEU A 186 11.88 16.38 -18.89
N GLY A 187 12.50 16.20 -20.06
CA GLY A 187 12.63 14.91 -20.74
C GLY A 187 11.43 14.54 -21.61
N ASP A 188 11.56 13.47 -22.40
CA ASP A 188 10.50 12.97 -23.29
C ASP A 188 9.46 12.12 -22.54
N TYR A 189 8.60 12.80 -21.77
CA TYR A 189 7.48 12.17 -21.07
C TYR A 189 6.34 11.73 -22.02
N LYS A 190 6.30 12.28 -23.24
CA LYS A 190 5.17 12.10 -24.16
C LYS A 190 5.26 10.76 -24.87
N SER A 191 6.46 10.29 -25.21
CA SER A 191 6.67 8.97 -25.81
C SER A 191 6.82 7.84 -24.79
N THR A 192 7.23 8.17 -23.55
CA THR A 192 7.49 7.17 -22.50
C THR A 192 6.33 7.08 -21.51
N LEU A 193 6.19 8.06 -20.63
CA LEU A 193 5.25 8.05 -19.50
C LEU A 193 3.79 8.01 -19.95
N LYS A 194 3.40 8.80 -20.96
CA LYS A 194 2.00 8.87 -21.41
C LYS A 194 1.49 7.53 -21.95
N PRO A 195 2.21 6.82 -22.85
CA PRO A 195 1.84 5.46 -23.23
C PRO A 195 1.82 4.47 -22.06
N GLY A 196 2.80 4.54 -21.15
CA GLY A 196 2.83 3.70 -19.95
C GLY A 196 1.58 3.85 -19.08
N LEU A 197 1.19 5.11 -18.80
CA LEU A 197 -0.04 5.43 -18.06
C LEU A 197 -1.29 4.92 -18.77
N ASN A 198 -1.41 5.14 -20.08
CA ASN A 198 -2.55 4.65 -20.85
C ASN A 198 -2.65 3.12 -20.81
N SER A 199 -1.52 2.41 -20.93
CA SER A 199 -1.48 0.96 -20.82
C SER A 199 -2.00 0.48 -19.45
N SER A 200 -1.52 1.10 -18.35
CA SER A 200 -2.00 0.77 -17.00
C SER A 200 -3.47 1.10 -16.79
N ILE A 201 -3.98 2.21 -17.36
CA ILE A 201 -5.42 2.54 -17.33
C ILE A 201 -6.24 1.44 -18.00
N GLU A 202 -5.83 0.99 -19.19
CA GLU A 202 -6.53 -0.07 -19.92
C GLU A 202 -6.43 -1.43 -19.21
N GLU A 203 -5.29 -1.73 -18.58
CA GLU A 203 -5.16 -2.92 -17.73
C GLU A 203 -6.09 -2.89 -16.52
N VAL A 204 -6.19 -1.76 -15.82
CA VAL A 204 -7.12 -1.59 -14.69
C VAL A 204 -8.57 -1.72 -15.15
N LYS A 205 -8.93 -1.17 -16.30
CA LYS A 205 -10.29 -1.33 -16.87
C LYS A 205 -10.58 -2.80 -17.19
N ARG A 206 -9.64 -3.48 -17.85
CA ARG A 206 -9.76 -4.90 -18.23
C ARG A 206 -9.95 -5.79 -17.00
N THR A 207 -9.06 -5.66 -16.01
CA THR A 207 -9.12 -6.43 -14.75
C THR A 207 -10.40 -6.15 -13.97
N LYS A 208 -10.87 -4.90 -13.92
CA LYS A 208 -12.16 -4.55 -13.31
C LYS A 208 -13.33 -5.20 -14.05
N MET A 209 -13.31 -5.22 -15.37
CA MET A 209 -14.35 -5.85 -16.19
C MET A 209 -14.35 -7.38 -16.00
N GLU A 210 -13.19 -8.03 -16.04
CA GLU A 210 -13.04 -9.47 -15.76
C GLU A 210 -13.56 -9.83 -14.35
N SER A 211 -13.28 -8.99 -13.36
CA SER A 211 -13.80 -9.16 -12.00
C SER A 211 -15.33 -9.02 -11.94
N LEU A 212 -15.90 -8.05 -12.67
CA LEU A 212 -17.35 -7.88 -12.77
C LEU A 212 -18.02 -9.06 -13.47
N GLU A 213 -17.48 -9.53 -14.59
CA GLU A 213 -17.98 -10.71 -15.29
C GLU A 213 -17.93 -11.95 -14.40
N SER A 214 -16.84 -12.12 -13.64
CA SER A 214 -16.71 -13.20 -12.67
C SER A 214 -17.79 -13.13 -11.57
N LYS A 215 -18.07 -11.92 -11.04
CA LYS A 215 -19.15 -11.71 -10.07
C LYS A 215 -20.53 -12.03 -10.65
N VAL A 216 -20.81 -11.62 -11.88
CA VAL A 216 -22.08 -11.94 -12.57
C VAL A 216 -22.24 -13.45 -12.75
N ARG A 217 -21.18 -14.16 -13.16
CA ARG A 217 -21.20 -15.63 -13.27
C ARG A 217 -21.48 -16.30 -11.93
N LEU A 218 -20.82 -15.85 -10.86
CA LEU A 218 -21.05 -16.37 -9.50
C LEU A 218 -22.48 -16.11 -9.02
N GLN A 219 -23.02 -14.92 -9.31
CA GLN A 219 -24.40 -14.57 -8.96
C GLN A 219 -25.41 -15.47 -9.71
N GLN A 220 -25.18 -15.73 -11.00
CA GLN A 220 -26.02 -16.65 -11.78
C GLN A 220 -25.98 -18.08 -11.22
N VAL A 221 -24.79 -18.60 -10.90
CA VAL A 221 -24.65 -19.92 -10.29
C VAL A 221 -25.34 -19.98 -8.92
N SER A 222 -25.24 -18.91 -8.13
CA SER A 222 -25.92 -18.80 -6.84
C SER A 222 -27.45 -18.84 -6.99
N SER A 223 -28.02 -18.11 -7.96
CA SER A 223 -29.47 -18.16 -8.21
C SER A 223 -29.94 -19.54 -8.68
N ASP A 224 -29.15 -20.21 -9.52
CA ASP A 224 -29.48 -21.56 -10.01
C ASP A 224 -29.46 -22.59 -8.86
N ILE A 225 -28.48 -22.48 -7.95
CA ILE A 225 -28.41 -23.33 -6.75
C ILE A 225 -29.60 -23.04 -5.83
N ALA A 226 -29.95 -21.77 -5.60
CA ALA A 226 -31.11 -21.40 -4.77
C ALA A 226 -32.42 -21.98 -5.35
N ALA A 227 -32.60 -21.93 -6.67
CA ALA A 227 -33.75 -22.56 -7.33
C ALA A 227 -33.77 -24.08 -7.13
N LYS A 228 -32.62 -24.76 -7.23
CA LYS A 228 -32.49 -26.20 -6.97
C LYS A 228 -32.79 -26.56 -5.51
N ILE A 229 -32.36 -25.74 -4.55
CA ILE A 229 -32.69 -25.91 -3.13
C ILE A 229 -34.20 -25.82 -2.92
N LYS A 230 -34.83 -24.76 -3.42
CA LYS A 230 -36.29 -24.58 -3.31
C LYS A 230 -37.09 -25.73 -3.93
N ALA A 231 -36.63 -26.25 -5.08
CA ALA A 231 -37.25 -27.42 -5.69
C ALA A 231 -37.13 -28.68 -4.82
N LYS A 232 -35.98 -28.89 -4.17
CA LYS A 232 -35.77 -30.00 -3.22
C LYS A 232 -36.61 -29.82 -1.95
N GLU A 233 -36.70 -28.61 -1.40
CA GLU A 233 -37.57 -28.30 -0.26
C GLU A 233 -39.03 -28.64 -0.55
N ASN A 234 -39.55 -28.22 -1.72
CA ASN A 234 -40.90 -28.58 -2.15
C ASN A 234 -41.08 -30.11 -2.26
N ARG A 235 -40.08 -30.83 -2.78
CA ARG A 235 -40.13 -32.30 -2.86
C ARG A 235 -40.16 -32.95 -1.48
N ILE A 236 -39.37 -32.43 -0.54
CA ILE A 236 -39.37 -32.88 0.86
C ILE A 236 -40.74 -32.65 1.50
N ALA A 237 -41.34 -31.47 1.31
CA ALA A 237 -42.67 -31.18 1.85
C ALA A 237 -43.75 -32.16 1.33
N ILE A 238 -43.70 -32.52 0.05
CA ILE A 238 -44.60 -33.53 -0.53
C ILE A 238 -44.38 -34.90 0.12
N LEU A 239 -43.13 -35.35 0.25
CA LEU A 239 -42.82 -36.63 0.88
C LEU A 239 -43.24 -36.66 2.36
N GLN A 240 -43.06 -35.55 3.08
CA GLN A 240 -43.49 -35.41 4.46
C GLN A 240 -45.01 -35.59 4.58
N SER A 241 -45.80 -34.94 3.72
CA SER A 241 -47.25 -35.11 3.67
C SER A 241 -47.67 -36.56 3.38
N GLN A 242 -46.93 -37.28 2.53
CA GLN A 242 -47.18 -38.69 2.26
C GLN A 242 -46.87 -39.58 3.47
N ILE A 243 -45.79 -39.28 4.20
CA ILE A 243 -45.45 -39.97 5.44
C ILE A 243 -46.56 -39.76 6.47
N ASP A 244 -47.00 -38.51 6.67
CA ASP A 244 -48.06 -38.19 7.64
C ASP A 244 -49.37 -38.92 7.32
N GLU A 245 -49.75 -38.98 6.03
CA GLU A 245 -50.91 -39.75 5.57
C GLU A 245 -50.79 -41.25 5.87
N LEU A 246 -49.63 -41.85 5.56
CA LEU A 246 -49.40 -43.27 5.85
C LEU A 246 -49.37 -43.54 7.36
N THR A 247 -48.80 -42.64 8.16
CA THR A 247 -48.81 -42.73 9.62
C THR A 247 -50.25 -42.72 10.16
N ASN A 248 -51.10 -41.84 9.63
CA ASN A 248 -52.51 -41.79 9.99
C ASN A 248 -53.23 -43.11 9.63
N GLN A 249 -53.01 -43.64 8.42
CA GLN A 249 -53.59 -44.92 8.00
C GLN A 249 -53.15 -46.09 8.89
N ILE A 250 -51.86 -46.17 9.23
CA ILE A 250 -51.33 -47.18 10.16
C ILE A 250 -52.01 -47.06 11.52
N SER A 251 -52.15 -45.85 12.06
CA SER A 251 -52.81 -45.63 13.35
C SER A 251 -54.28 -46.08 13.34
N ALA A 252 -54.99 -45.85 12.23
CA ALA A 252 -56.37 -46.27 12.07
C ALA A 252 -56.51 -47.80 12.00
N ILE A 253 -55.61 -48.48 11.26
CA ILE A 253 -55.57 -49.95 11.19
C ILE A 253 -55.21 -50.55 12.54
N GLN A 254 -54.23 -49.99 13.26
CA GLN A 254 -53.85 -50.45 14.60
C GLN A 254 -55.03 -50.34 15.56
N LYS A 255 -55.75 -49.23 15.55
CA LYS A 255 -56.96 -49.06 16.35
C LYS A 255 -58.04 -50.07 15.98
N GLY A 256 -58.32 -50.24 14.68
CA GLY A 256 -59.30 -51.23 14.21
C GLY A 256 -58.94 -52.67 14.58
N THR A 257 -57.65 -53.02 14.51
CA THR A 257 -57.13 -54.32 14.97
C THR A 257 -57.33 -54.50 16.47
N GLN A 258 -57.00 -53.48 17.28
CA GLN A 258 -57.19 -53.53 18.72
C GLN A 258 -58.67 -53.70 19.10
N ASP A 259 -59.56 -52.92 18.46
CA ASP A 259 -61.01 -53.00 18.68
C ASP A 259 -61.56 -54.38 18.29
N TYR A 260 -61.02 -55.00 17.23
CA TYR A 260 -61.36 -56.36 16.81
C TYR A 260 -60.88 -57.41 17.83
N ILE A 261 -59.62 -57.32 18.29
CA ILE A 261 -59.07 -58.21 19.32
C ILE A 261 -59.93 -58.15 20.58
N SER A 262 -60.23 -56.95 21.08
CA SER A 262 -61.06 -56.78 22.28
C SER A 262 -62.48 -57.35 22.11
N ARG A 263 -63.04 -57.28 20.89
CA ARG A 263 -64.34 -57.91 20.59
C ARG A 263 -64.25 -59.43 20.60
N CYS A 264 -63.24 -60.01 19.95
CA CYS A 264 -63.03 -61.46 19.98
C CYS A 264 -62.81 -61.97 21.41
N GLU A 265 -62.05 -61.26 22.24
CA GLU A 265 -61.86 -61.60 23.66
C GLU A 265 -63.17 -61.54 24.46
N MET A 266 -64.05 -60.58 24.16
CA MET A 266 -65.37 -60.48 24.79
C MET A 266 -66.30 -61.61 24.33
N GLU A 267 -66.35 -61.91 23.03
CA GLU A 267 -67.13 -63.01 22.47
C GLU A 267 -66.65 -64.37 23.00
N ALA A 268 -65.34 -64.58 23.10
CA ALA A 268 -64.75 -65.78 23.68
C ALA A 268 -65.13 -65.95 25.15
N ARG A 269 -65.07 -64.86 25.96
CA ARG A 269 -65.54 -64.88 27.36
C ARG A 269 -67.03 -65.21 27.47
N GLN A 270 -67.87 -64.60 26.64
CA GLN A 270 -69.31 -64.91 26.63
C GLN A 270 -69.60 -66.36 26.25
N LEU A 271 -68.87 -66.92 25.29
CA LEU A 271 -69.04 -68.31 24.90
C LEU A 271 -68.58 -69.26 26.01
N GLN A 272 -67.48 -68.94 26.68
CA GLN A 272 -67.00 -69.68 27.84
C GLN A 272 -68.03 -69.66 28.98
N GLU A 273 -68.56 -68.49 29.34
CA GLU A 273 -69.61 -68.35 30.36
C GLU A 273 -70.87 -69.17 30.01
N LYS A 274 -71.31 -69.14 28.74
CA LYS A 274 -72.44 -69.96 28.27
C LYS A 274 -72.14 -71.46 28.33
N PHE A 275 -70.93 -71.86 27.93
CA PHE A 275 -70.51 -73.26 27.99
C PHE A 275 -70.47 -73.78 29.44
N GLU A 276 -69.92 -72.99 30.37
CA GLU A 276 -69.90 -73.33 31.80
C GLU A 276 -71.31 -73.44 32.38
N ALA A 277 -72.21 -72.51 32.03
CA ALA A 277 -73.61 -72.57 32.44
C ALA A 277 -74.33 -73.81 31.89
N GLU A 278 -74.13 -74.13 30.60
CA GLU A 278 -74.75 -75.31 29.98
C GLU A 278 -74.16 -76.61 30.52
N SER A 279 -72.84 -76.68 30.75
CA SER A 279 -72.20 -77.84 31.39
C SER A 279 -72.79 -78.09 32.78
N HIS A 280 -73.01 -77.03 33.57
CA HIS A 280 -73.65 -77.14 34.88
C HIS A 280 -75.10 -77.63 34.79
N ASN A 281 -75.85 -77.15 33.79
CA ASN A 281 -77.22 -77.59 33.51
C ASN A 281 -77.26 -79.08 33.12
N VAL A 282 -76.34 -79.53 32.25
CA VAL A 282 -76.22 -80.95 31.87
C VAL A 282 -75.89 -81.82 33.09
N ASP A 283 -74.94 -81.40 33.94
CA ASP A 283 -74.61 -82.12 35.18
C ASP A 283 -75.82 -82.25 36.12
N LEU A 284 -76.67 -81.20 36.18
CA LEU A 284 -77.90 -81.22 36.97
C LEU A 284 -78.92 -82.21 36.39
N VAL A 285 -79.18 -82.14 35.08
CA VAL A 285 -80.10 -83.05 34.38
C VAL A 285 -79.62 -84.50 34.47
N GLU A 286 -78.31 -84.76 34.38
CA GLU A 286 -77.75 -86.10 34.54
C GLU A 286 -77.99 -86.65 35.95
N LYS A 287 -77.82 -85.82 36.99
CA LYS A 287 -78.16 -86.19 38.37
C LYS A 287 -79.65 -86.47 38.53
N GLU A 288 -80.52 -85.59 38.04
CA GLU A 288 -81.97 -85.77 38.08
C GLU A 288 -82.42 -87.05 37.35
N ALA A 289 -81.85 -87.33 36.18
CA ALA A 289 -82.12 -88.55 35.43
C ALA A 289 -81.62 -89.80 36.15
N HIS A 290 -80.45 -89.74 36.79
CA HIS A 290 -79.90 -90.83 37.60
C HIS A 290 -80.78 -91.12 38.82
N GLU A 291 -81.22 -90.09 39.55
CA GLU A 291 -82.16 -90.21 40.66
C GLU A 291 -83.51 -90.78 40.21
N PHE A 292 -84.05 -90.31 39.08
CA PHE A 292 -85.28 -90.84 38.51
C PHE A 292 -85.15 -92.33 38.15
N LEU A 293 -84.04 -92.73 37.53
CA LEU A 293 -83.78 -94.12 37.17
C LEU A 293 -83.69 -95.03 38.40
N GLU A 294 -82.95 -94.63 39.43
CA GLU A 294 -82.84 -95.41 40.67
C GLU A 294 -84.20 -95.51 41.39
N ASN A 295 -84.98 -94.43 41.43
CA ASN A 295 -86.34 -94.45 41.97
C ASN A 295 -87.25 -95.41 41.18
N ALA A 296 -87.26 -95.33 39.84
CA ALA A 296 -88.05 -96.20 38.98
C ALA A 296 -87.66 -97.68 39.13
N LYS A 297 -86.35 -97.95 39.23
CA LYS A 297 -85.81 -99.30 39.49
C LYS A 297 -86.25 -99.84 40.85
N ALA A 298 -86.22 -99.02 41.90
CA ALA A 298 -86.71 -99.40 43.22
C ALA A 298 -88.22 -99.73 43.20
N THR A 299 -89.05 -98.89 42.56
CA THR A 299 -90.49 -99.14 42.39
C THR A 299 -90.75 -100.42 41.59
N LEU A 300 -90.00 -100.65 40.50
CA LEU A 300 -90.13 -101.88 39.72
C LEU A 300 -89.82 -103.12 40.56
N GLN A 301 -88.75 -103.08 41.35
CA GLN A 301 -88.37 -104.18 42.24
C GLN A 301 -89.46 -104.44 43.29
N GLU A 302 -90.02 -103.39 43.91
CA GLU A 302 -91.12 -103.50 44.86
C GLU A 302 -92.39 -104.11 44.22
N THR A 303 -92.78 -103.65 43.04
CA THR A 303 -93.93 -104.19 42.32
C THR A 303 -93.74 -105.64 41.91
N THR A 304 -92.51 -106.03 41.55
CA THR A 304 -92.16 -107.42 41.21
C THR A 304 -92.35 -108.32 42.42
N VAL A 305 -91.78 -107.96 43.58
CA VAL A 305 -91.93 -108.71 44.84
C VAL A 305 -93.40 -108.83 45.24
N ARG A 306 -94.16 -107.73 45.21
CA ARG A 306 -95.60 -107.76 45.54
C ARG A 306 -96.38 -108.69 44.60
N SER A 307 -96.09 -108.64 43.31
CA SER A 307 -96.74 -109.53 42.34
C SER A 307 -96.38 -110.99 42.54
N GLU A 308 -95.13 -111.29 42.90
CA GLU A 308 -94.68 -112.64 43.25
C GLU A 308 -95.42 -113.14 44.51
N GLU A 309 -95.55 -112.31 45.54
CA GLU A 309 -96.33 -112.62 46.75
C GLU A 309 -97.80 -112.91 46.42
N GLU A 310 -98.44 -112.09 45.58
CA GLU A 310 -99.82 -112.28 45.13
C GLU A 310 -99.99 -113.59 44.34
N VAL A 311 -99.06 -113.90 43.42
CA VAL A 311 -99.03 -115.16 42.66
C VAL A 311 -98.87 -116.35 43.59
N GLN A 312 -97.96 -116.26 44.57
CA GLN A 312 -97.72 -117.30 45.56
C GLN A 312 -98.97 -117.54 46.42
N MET A 313 -99.63 -116.47 46.87
CA MET A 313 -100.89 -116.54 47.62
C MET A 313 -102.01 -117.21 46.81
N CYS A 314 -102.17 -116.83 45.54
CA CYS A 314 -103.12 -117.47 44.63
C CYS A 314 -102.80 -118.97 44.46
N ALA A 315 -101.53 -119.32 44.30
CA ALA A 315 -101.11 -120.72 44.20
C ALA A 315 -101.44 -121.52 45.47
N TYR A 316 -101.19 -120.96 46.66
CA TYR A 316 -101.58 -121.58 47.93
C TYR A 316 -103.09 -121.78 48.06
N GLN A 317 -103.90 -120.78 47.68
CA GLN A 317 -105.36 -120.89 47.68
C GLN A 317 -105.85 -121.97 46.71
N LEU A 318 -105.26 -122.06 45.52
CA LEU A 318 -105.59 -123.08 44.53
C LEU A 318 -105.29 -124.50 45.04
N LEU A 319 -104.12 -124.68 45.67
CA LEU A 319 -103.73 -125.93 46.31
C LEU A 319 -104.72 -126.35 47.40
N ALA A 320 -105.11 -125.42 48.29
CA ALA A 320 -106.09 -125.68 49.33
C ALA A 320 -107.47 -126.08 48.75
N LEU A 321 -107.88 -125.46 47.64
CA LEU A 321 -109.11 -125.80 46.94
C LEU A 321 -109.03 -127.22 46.35
N ILE A 322 -107.92 -127.56 45.69
CA ILE A 322 -107.66 -128.90 45.11
C ILE A 322 -107.73 -129.98 46.20
N ASP A 323 -107.14 -129.73 47.37
CA ASP A 323 -107.20 -130.65 48.52
C ASP A 323 -108.65 -130.86 49.01
N SER A 324 -109.43 -129.79 49.10
CA SER A 324 -110.84 -129.88 49.51
C SER A 324 -111.70 -130.67 48.52
N VAL A 325 -111.50 -130.45 47.22
CA VAL A 325 -112.19 -131.17 46.14
C VAL A 325 -111.78 -132.65 46.16
N SER A 326 -110.50 -132.96 46.40
CA SER A 326 -110.02 -134.33 46.52
C SER A 326 -110.68 -135.07 47.69
N LYS A 327 -110.78 -134.43 48.88
CA LYS A 327 -111.50 -135.00 50.04
C LYS A 327 -112.98 -135.25 49.75
N TYR A 328 -113.65 -134.33 49.06
CA TYR A 328 -115.06 -134.49 48.69
C TYR A 328 -115.27 -135.63 47.67
N LYS A 329 -114.33 -135.78 46.72
CA LYS A 329 -114.33 -136.88 45.74
C LYS A 329 -114.17 -138.23 46.44
N GLU A 330 -113.26 -138.36 47.41
CA GLU A 330 -113.08 -139.57 48.22
C GLU A 330 -114.35 -139.91 49.02
N PHE A 331 -114.95 -138.92 49.69
CA PHE A 331 -116.21 -139.10 50.42
C PHE A 331 -117.34 -139.63 49.51
N THR A 332 -117.48 -139.04 48.32
CA THR A 332 -118.52 -139.44 47.37
C THR A 332 -118.30 -140.85 46.84
N ALA A 333 -117.06 -141.22 46.52
CA ALA A 333 -116.70 -142.56 46.07
C ALA A 333 -117.00 -143.62 47.15
N SER A 334 -116.68 -143.33 48.41
CA SER A 334 -117.02 -144.20 49.55
C SER A 334 -118.53 -144.40 49.69
N LYS A 335 -119.32 -143.33 49.54
CA LYS A 335 -120.78 -143.38 49.62
C LYS A 335 -121.42 -144.20 48.50
N ILE A 336 -120.90 -144.09 47.28
CA ILE A 336 -121.33 -144.90 46.13
C ILE A 336 -121.06 -146.38 46.37
N SER A 337 -119.88 -146.72 46.92
CA SER A 337 -119.55 -148.11 47.26
C SER A 337 -120.55 -148.69 48.27
N GLN A 338 -120.88 -147.93 49.31
CA GLN A 338 -121.84 -148.34 50.33
C GLN A 338 -123.25 -148.59 49.75
N MET A 339 -123.72 -147.73 48.84
CA MET A 339 -125.02 -147.92 48.17
C MET A 339 -125.05 -149.16 47.29
N LYS A 340 -123.93 -149.49 46.63
CA LYS A 340 -123.81 -150.67 45.77
C LYS A 340 -123.99 -151.97 46.56
N ASP A 341 -123.46 -152.03 47.78
CA ASP A 341 -123.57 -153.21 48.64
C ASP A 341 -125.04 -153.47 49.05
N VAL A 342 -125.77 -152.41 49.44
CA VAL A 342 -127.20 -152.49 49.82
C VAL A 342 -128.11 -152.94 48.66
N VAL A 343 -127.83 -152.45 47.44
CA VAL A 343 -128.57 -152.86 46.24
C VAL A 343 -128.33 -154.35 45.94
N SER A 344 -127.11 -154.82 46.15
CA SER A 344 -126.72 -156.21 45.90
C SER A 344 -127.41 -157.18 46.88
N GLU A 345 -127.54 -156.82 48.16
CA GLU A 345 -128.28 -157.61 49.16
C GLU A 345 -129.78 -157.70 48.86
N THR A 346 -130.40 -156.60 48.42
CA THR A 346 -131.83 -156.55 48.14
C THR A 346 -132.21 -157.42 46.93
N ALA A 347 -131.35 -157.45 45.91
CA ALA A 347 -131.54 -158.29 44.73
C ALA A 347 -131.48 -159.79 45.06
N ALA A 348 -130.62 -160.20 46.00
CA ALA A 348 -130.51 -161.59 46.43
C ALA A 348 -131.76 -162.09 47.18
N ALA A 349 -132.39 -161.23 48.00
CA ALA A 349 -133.60 -161.57 48.75
C ALA A 349 -134.83 -161.82 47.85
N ILE A 350 -134.94 -161.09 46.73
CA ILE A 350 -136.05 -161.22 45.77
C ILE A 350 -135.94 -162.53 44.97
N ALA A 351 -134.71 -162.93 44.60
CA ALA A 351 -134.48 -164.14 43.82
C ALA A 351 -134.88 -165.44 44.56
N GLN A 352 -134.73 -165.46 45.90
CA GLN A 352 -135.02 -166.66 46.69
C GLN A 352 -136.54 -166.92 46.84
N ALA A 353 -137.36 -165.88 46.94
CA ALA A 353 -138.81 -166.01 47.15
C ALA A 353 -139.57 -166.53 45.91
N HIS A 354 -139.01 -166.35 44.71
CA HIS A 354 -139.66 -166.73 43.46
C HIS A 354 -139.55 -168.23 43.14
N ASN A 355 -138.49 -168.91 43.59
CA ASN A 355 -138.22 -170.29 43.15
C ASN A 355 -139.01 -171.36 43.93
N ASP A 356 -139.35 -171.13 45.19
CA ASP A 356 -140.00 -172.17 45.99
C ASP A 356 -141.52 -172.27 45.76
N SER A 357 -142.14 -171.26 45.12
CA SER A 357 -143.59 -171.25 44.84
C SER A 357 -144.00 -172.12 43.62
N LEU A 358 -143.06 -172.61 42.79
CA LEU A 358 -143.38 -173.18 41.48
C LEU A 358 -143.52 -174.71 41.41
N ALA A 359 -143.19 -175.48 42.46
CA ALA A 359 -143.03 -176.94 42.35
C ALA A 359 -144.26 -177.81 42.74
N SER A 360 -145.47 -177.25 42.95
CA SER A 360 -146.58 -177.96 43.64
C SER A 360 -147.88 -178.29 42.86
N SER A 361 -147.97 -178.33 41.50
CA SER A 361 -149.25 -178.78 40.89
C SER A 361 -149.29 -179.22 39.40
N ILE A 362 -149.78 -180.47 39.21
CA ILE A 362 -150.69 -181.01 38.15
C ILE A 362 -150.09 -181.97 37.09
N GLY A 363 -150.79 -183.12 36.88
CA GLY A 363 -150.42 -184.20 35.93
C GLY A 363 -151.53 -184.68 34.96
N THR A 364 -151.06 -185.39 33.91
CA THR A 364 -151.65 -186.45 33.00
C THR A 364 -152.90 -186.16 32.12
N LEU A 365 -153.05 -186.55 30.83
CA LEU A 365 -152.78 -187.78 30.00
C LEU A 365 -152.89 -187.41 28.45
N PRO A 366 -152.89 -188.31 27.42
CA PRO A 366 -152.03 -189.45 27.02
C PRO A 366 -151.63 -189.53 25.50
N GLN A 367 -150.58 -190.33 25.23
CA GLN A 367 -150.16 -191.14 24.05
C GLN A 367 -150.41 -190.73 22.56
N SER A 368 -149.34 -190.72 21.74
CA SER A 368 -149.01 -191.79 20.75
C SER A 368 -147.62 -191.63 20.08
N LYS A 369 -146.92 -192.77 19.89
CA LYS A 369 -145.85 -193.16 18.93
C LYS A 369 -145.37 -192.07 17.94
N VAL A 370 -144.08 -191.76 17.80
CA VAL A 370 -142.88 -192.59 17.48
C VAL A 370 -141.69 -192.19 18.34
#